data_AF-A0A5H9TB79-F1
#
_entry.id   AF-A0A5H9TB79-F1
#
_cell.length_a   1.000
_cell.length_b   1.000
_cell.length_c   1.000
_cell.angle_alpha   90.00
_cell.angle_beta   90.00
_cell.angle_gamma   90.00
#
_symmetry.space_group_name_H-M   'P 1'
#
loop_
_entity.id
_entity.type
_entity.pdbx_description
1 polymer ?
#
loop_
_entity_poly.entity_id
_entity_poly.type
_entity_poly.pdbx_seq_one_letter_code
_entity_poly.pdbx_strand_id
1 'polypeptide(L)'
;MIISAASDYRAAAQRTLPPFLFHYIDGGAYAEYTLRRNVEDLSQVALRQRVLKNMSDLSLETTLFNETLSMPVALAPVGLCGMYARRGEVQAAAAADAKGIPFTLSTVSVCPIEEVAPTLKRPMWFQLYVLRDRGFMRNALERAKAAGCSTLVFTVDMPTPGARYRDAHSGMSGPNAAMRRYWQAVMHPKWAWDVGLNGRPHDLGNISAYLGKPTGLEDYIGWLANNFDPSISWKDLEWIREFWDGPMVIKGILDPEDARDAVRFGADGIVVSNHGGRQLDGVLSSARALPAIADAVKGDIAILADSGIRNGLDVVRMIALGADTVLLGRAYLYALATAGKAGVANLLDLIEKEMKVAMTLTGAKSISEISGDSLVQELGRSLPAALAPMSKGDAA
;
A
#
# COMPACT_ATOMS: atom_id res chain seq x y z
N MET A 1 13.77 20.97 9.74
CA MET A 1 12.97 20.03 10.56
C MET A 1 13.85 18.82 10.75
N ILE A 2 14.07 18.41 11.99
CA ILE A 2 14.74 17.13 12.27
C ILE A 2 13.69 16.04 12.02
N ILE A 3 14.05 15.02 11.24
CA ILE A 3 13.21 13.83 11.05
C ILE A 3 13.69 12.80 12.07
N SER A 4 12.87 12.50 13.06
CA SER A 4 13.15 11.46 14.07
C SER A 4 12.15 10.32 14.04
N ALA A 5 10.99 10.50 13.40
CA ALA A 5 9.98 9.47 13.23
C ALA A 5 9.37 9.53 11.83
N ALA A 6 8.82 8.41 11.37
CA ALA A 6 8.12 8.32 10.10
C ALA A 6 6.94 9.32 9.98
N SER A 7 6.32 9.69 11.10
CA SER A 7 5.25 10.68 11.17
C SER A 7 5.69 12.09 10.74
N ASP A 8 6.97 12.44 10.92
CA ASP A 8 7.50 13.77 10.62
C ASP A 8 7.49 14.03 9.10
N TYR A 9 7.65 12.97 8.30
CA TYR A 9 7.65 13.07 6.85
C TYR A 9 6.33 13.61 6.30
N ARG A 10 5.19 13.34 6.92
CA ARG A 10 3.90 13.88 6.46
C ARG A 10 3.90 15.41 6.53
N ALA A 11 4.34 15.98 7.66
CA ALA A 11 4.42 17.42 7.85
C ALA A 11 5.49 18.06 6.95
N ALA A 12 6.62 17.37 6.73
CA ALA A 12 7.66 17.82 5.81
C ALA A 12 7.20 17.82 4.34
N ALA A 13 6.48 16.78 3.91
CA ALA A 13 5.89 16.68 2.59
C ALA A 13 4.84 17.78 2.37
N GLN A 14 3.99 18.07 3.37
CA GLN A 14 2.99 19.15 3.29
C GLN A 14 3.61 20.52 3.04
N ARG A 15 4.81 20.78 3.57
CA ARG A 15 5.52 22.05 3.37
C ARG A 15 6.25 22.12 2.02
N THR A 16 6.54 20.97 1.43
CA THR A 16 7.35 20.88 0.20
C THR A 16 6.48 20.84 -1.05
N LEU A 17 5.36 20.12 -0.99
CA LEU A 17 4.50 19.86 -2.13
C LEU A 17 3.49 21.00 -2.36
N PRO A 18 3.20 21.34 -3.62
CA PRO A 18 2.00 22.09 -3.97
C PRO A 18 0.74 21.42 -3.36
N PRO A 19 -0.24 22.20 -2.83
CA PRO A 19 -1.40 21.66 -2.15
C PRO A 19 -2.19 20.61 -2.96
N PHE A 20 -2.32 20.75 -4.29
CA PHE A 20 -3.03 19.78 -5.13
C PHE A 20 -2.39 18.39 -5.09
N LEU A 21 -1.05 18.31 -5.02
CA LEU A 21 -0.34 17.04 -4.91
C LEU A 21 -0.41 16.49 -3.49
N PHE A 22 -0.21 17.35 -2.48
CA PHE A 22 -0.30 16.92 -1.09
C PHE A 22 -1.69 16.38 -0.76
N HIS A 23 -2.75 17.09 -1.13
CA HIS A 23 -4.12 16.66 -0.90
C HIS A 23 -4.48 15.41 -1.69
N TYR A 24 -3.95 15.23 -2.91
CA TYR A 24 -4.16 14.02 -3.68
C TYR A 24 -3.57 12.78 -2.99
N ILE A 25 -2.36 12.84 -2.41
CA ILE A 25 -1.81 11.69 -1.65
C ILE A 25 -2.46 11.54 -0.29
N ASP A 26 -2.67 12.64 0.43
CA ASP A 26 -3.09 12.62 1.83
C ASP A 26 -4.59 12.26 1.96
N GLY A 27 -5.39 12.62 0.97
CA GLY A 27 -6.84 12.45 1.00
C GLY A 27 -7.33 11.00 0.85
N GLY A 28 -8.55 10.79 1.34
CA GLY A 28 -9.35 9.58 1.21
C GLY A 28 -10.67 9.82 0.49
N ALA A 29 -11.55 8.83 0.50
CA ALA A 29 -12.91 8.93 -0.03
C ALA A 29 -13.88 9.52 1.00
N TYR A 30 -14.93 10.18 0.49
CA TYR A 30 -16.04 10.74 1.26
C TYR A 30 -15.58 11.56 2.48
N ALA A 31 -15.96 11.14 3.69
CA ALA A 31 -15.66 11.82 4.96
C ALA A 31 -14.38 11.27 5.62
N GLU A 32 -13.65 10.41 4.93
CA GLU A 32 -12.35 9.87 5.30
C GLU A 32 -12.39 9.05 6.61
N TYR A 33 -13.53 8.42 6.93
CA TYR A 33 -13.65 7.57 8.11
C TYR A 33 -12.72 6.35 8.03
N THR A 34 -12.74 5.61 6.92
CA THR A 34 -11.88 4.44 6.70
C THR A 34 -10.40 4.85 6.69
N LEU A 35 -10.06 6.02 6.13
CA LEU A 35 -8.70 6.56 6.19
C LEU A 35 -8.20 6.73 7.63
N ARG A 36 -9.04 7.30 8.52
CA ARG A 36 -8.72 7.45 9.94
C ARG A 36 -8.68 6.09 10.66
N ARG A 37 -9.70 5.25 10.48
CA ARG A 37 -9.79 3.90 11.07
C ARG A 37 -8.59 3.02 10.75
N ASN A 38 -8.04 3.10 9.53
CA ASN A 38 -6.82 2.38 9.16
C ASN A 38 -5.64 2.62 10.12
N VAL A 39 -5.53 3.83 10.67
CA VAL A 39 -4.47 4.16 11.65
C VAL A 39 -4.95 3.90 13.07
N GLU A 40 -6.18 4.32 13.40
CA GLU A 40 -6.75 4.19 14.75
C GLU A 40 -6.86 2.72 15.18
N ASP A 41 -7.46 1.86 14.35
CA ASP A 41 -7.66 0.45 14.68
C ASP A 41 -6.32 -0.29 14.81
N LEU A 42 -5.35 0.00 13.94
CA LEU A 42 -4.01 -0.60 14.01
C LEU A 42 -3.26 -0.15 15.27
N SER A 43 -3.42 1.12 15.68
CA SER A 43 -2.78 1.66 16.89
C SER A 43 -3.28 1.00 18.18
N GLN A 44 -4.52 0.47 18.16
CA GLN A 44 -5.14 -0.23 19.29
C GLN A 44 -4.65 -1.68 19.43
N VAL A 45 -3.97 -2.24 18.42
CA VAL A 45 -3.41 -3.59 18.48
C VAL A 45 -2.27 -3.62 19.49
N ALA A 46 -2.50 -4.26 20.64
CA ALA A 46 -1.52 -4.37 21.70
C ALA A 46 -0.67 -5.64 21.54
N LEU A 47 0.66 -5.47 21.53
CA LEU A 47 1.60 -6.59 21.55
C LEU A 47 1.87 -7.05 22.98
N ARG A 48 1.97 -8.37 23.19
CA ARG A 48 2.32 -8.98 24.47
C ARG A 48 3.83 -8.94 24.67
N GLN A 49 4.27 -8.13 25.64
CA GLN A 49 5.67 -8.05 26.02
C GLN A 49 6.18 -9.38 26.61
N ARG A 50 7.40 -9.78 26.27
CA ARG A 50 8.09 -10.93 26.85
C ARG A 50 9.50 -10.53 27.26
N VAL A 51 9.81 -10.66 28.55
CA VAL A 51 11.09 -10.25 29.14
C VAL A 51 12.06 -11.43 29.26
N LEU A 52 13.34 -11.14 29.46
CA LEU A 52 14.41 -12.12 29.72
C LEU A 52 14.57 -13.19 28.63
N LYS A 53 14.28 -12.85 27.37
CA LYS A 53 14.63 -13.69 26.22
C LYS A 53 15.97 -13.27 25.64
N ASN A 54 16.80 -14.23 25.25
CA ASN A 54 18.04 -13.94 24.52
C ASN A 54 17.70 -13.50 23.08
N MET A 55 18.06 -12.27 22.69
CA MET A 55 17.77 -11.67 21.38
C MET A 55 19.03 -11.37 20.54
N SER A 56 20.17 -12.00 20.85
CA SER A 56 21.45 -11.76 20.15
C SER A 56 21.40 -11.97 18.64
N ASP A 57 20.61 -12.95 18.20
CA ASP A 57 20.57 -13.42 16.81
C ASP A 57 19.24 -13.04 16.12
N LEU A 58 18.65 -11.91 16.51
CA LEU A 58 17.40 -11.42 15.91
C LEU A 58 17.60 -11.12 14.41
N SER A 59 16.73 -11.70 13.57
CA SER A 59 16.68 -11.45 12.13
C SER A 59 15.29 -10.97 11.70
N LEU A 60 15.28 -9.99 10.80
CA LEU A 60 14.06 -9.54 10.11
C LEU A 60 13.86 -10.27 8.78
N GLU A 61 14.82 -11.08 8.36
CA GLU A 61 14.78 -11.76 7.06
C GLU A 61 13.54 -12.67 6.95
N THR A 62 12.92 -12.65 5.78
CA THR A 62 11.80 -13.54 5.45
C THR A 62 11.88 -13.97 3.99
N THR A 63 11.07 -14.95 3.60
CA THR A 63 10.95 -15.42 2.22
C THR A 63 9.51 -15.24 1.73
N LEU A 64 9.35 -14.70 0.52
CA LEU A 64 8.05 -14.53 -0.13
C LEU A 64 8.21 -14.77 -1.62
N PHE A 65 7.34 -15.60 -2.22
CA PHE A 65 7.39 -15.94 -3.66
C PHE A 65 8.76 -16.41 -4.17
N ASN A 66 9.47 -17.19 -3.36
CA ASN A 66 10.85 -17.66 -3.61
C ASN A 66 11.92 -16.55 -3.64
N GLU A 67 11.60 -15.37 -3.14
CA GLU A 67 12.57 -14.28 -2.95
C GLU A 67 12.86 -14.09 -1.45
N THR A 68 14.14 -13.87 -1.12
CA THR A 68 14.54 -13.46 0.24
C THR A 68 14.41 -11.95 0.38
N LEU A 69 13.69 -11.51 1.40
CA LEU A 69 13.49 -10.12 1.76
C LEU A 69 14.26 -9.83 3.04
N SER A 70 14.97 -8.70 3.11
CA SER A 70 15.71 -8.27 4.31
C SER A 70 14.81 -7.97 5.50
N MET A 71 13.56 -7.61 5.23
CA MET A 71 12.47 -7.39 6.18
C MET A 71 11.12 -7.60 5.47
N PRO A 72 10.03 -7.94 6.20
CA PRO A 72 8.72 -8.28 5.63
C PRO A 72 7.92 -7.04 5.17
N VAL A 73 8.55 -6.25 4.31
CA VAL A 73 8.06 -4.96 3.82
C VAL A 73 8.27 -4.90 2.31
N ALA A 74 7.31 -4.33 1.58
CA ALA A 74 7.46 -3.91 0.20
C ALA A 74 6.95 -2.46 0.03
N LEU A 75 7.38 -1.77 -1.01
CA LEU A 75 6.77 -0.49 -1.39
C LEU A 75 5.53 -0.74 -2.26
N ALA A 76 4.39 -0.22 -1.82
CA ALA A 76 3.09 -0.39 -2.46
C ALA A 76 3.03 0.35 -3.81
N PRO A 77 2.17 -0.08 -4.73
CA PRO A 77 1.95 0.65 -5.98
C PRO A 77 1.23 1.97 -5.70
N VAL A 78 1.89 3.07 -6.02
CA VAL A 78 1.30 4.41 -5.98
C VAL A 78 1.55 5.11 -7.31
N GLY A 79 0.47 5.62 -7.91
CA GLY A 79 0.54 6.42 -9.12
C GLY A 79 1.25 7.75 -8.94
N LEU A 80 1.77 8.29 -10.04
CA LEU A 80 2.33 9.64 -10.10
C LEU A 80 3.55 9.89 -9.18
N CYS A 81 4.38 8.89 -8.88
CA CYS A 81 5.53 9.08 -7.97
C CYS A 81 6.49 10.18 -8.48
N GLY A 82 6.66 10.28 -9.80
CA GLY A 82 7.41 11.33 -10.49
C GLY A 82 6.93 12.78 -10.25
N MET A 83 5.72 12.97 -9.73
CA MET A 83 5.20 14.28 -9.35
C MET A 83 5.56 14.67 -7.91
N TYR A 84 5.97 13.72 -7.07
CA TYR A 84 6.37 13.99 -5.68
C TYR A 84 7.88 14.23 -5.55
N ALA A 85 8.67 13.55 -6.38
CA ALA A 85 10.09 13.79 -6.56
C ALA A 85 10.46 13.52 -8.01
N ARG A 86 11.52 14.17 -8.52
CA ARG A 86 11.98 14.01 -9.90
C ARG A 86 12.23 12.53 -10.24
N ARG A 87 11.49 11.97 -11.20
CA ARG A 87 11.53 10.53 -11.53
C ARG A 87 11.39 9.64 -10.29
N GLY A 88 10.42 9.98 -9.43
CA GLY A 88 10.24 9.43 -8.10
C GLY A 88 10.09 7.90 -8.03
N GLU A 89 9.52 7.26 -9.06
CA GLU A 89 9.49 5.79 -9.14
C GLU A 89 10.91 5.20 -9.15
N VAL A 90 11.80 5.71 -9.99
CA VAL A 90 13.21 5.27 -10.07
C VAL A 90 13.90 5.47 -8.72
N GLN A 91 13.67 6.62 -8.08
CA GLN A 91 14.25 6.91 -6.76
C GLN A 91 13.75 5.97 -5.66
N ALA A 92 12.45 5.69 -5.61
CA ALA A 92 11.85 4.80 -4.63
C ALA A 92 12.27 3.34 -4.86
N ALA A 93 12.26 2.89 -6.11
CA ALA A 93 12.68 1.55 -6.48
C ALA A 93 14.15 1.31 -6.14
N ALA A 94 15.03 2.26 -6.45
CA ALA A 94 16.45 2.15 -6.10
C ALA A 94 16.71 2.22 -4.57
N ALA A 95 15.83 2.84 -3.79
CA ALA A 95 15.91 2.79 -2.32
C ALA A 95 15.46 1.42 -1.78
N ALA A 96 14.37 0.87 -2.32
CA ALA A 96 13.87 -0.46 -1.98
C ALA A 96 14.89 -1.56 -2.31
N ASP A 97 15.47 -1.52 -3.52
CA ASP A 97 16.50 -2.46 -3.98
C ASP A 97 17.74 -2.43 -3.07
N ALA A 98 18.23 -1.23 -2.74
CA ALA A 98 19.36 -1.06 -1.82
C ALA A 98 19.06 -1.56 -0.39
N LYS A 99 17.79 -1.61 0.00
CA LYS A 99 17.34 -2.15 1.28
C LYS A 99 16.99 -3.63 1.20
N GLY A 100 17.07 -4.28 0.05
CA GLY A 100 16.72 -5.70 -0.08
C GLY A 100 15.22 -5.95 0.13
N ILE A 101 14.36 -5.01 -0.27
CA ILE A 101 12.90 -5.18 -0.29
C ILE A 101 12.29 -4.94 -1.69
N PRO A 102 11.12 -5.51 -2.01
CA PRO A 102 10.48 -5.31 -3.31
C PRO A 102 9.89 -3.90 -3.48
N PHE A 103 9.86 -3.42 -4.71
CA PHE A 103 9.11 -2.24 -5.14
C PHE A 103 8.00 -2.67 -6.10
N THR A 104 6.78 -2.16 -5.90
CA THR A 104 5.66 -2.43 -6.81
C THR A 104 5.41 -1.21 -7.70
N LEU A 105 5.70 -1.33 -9.00
CA LEU A 105 5.43 -0.26 -9.96
C LEU A 105 3.93 -0.21 -10.28
N SER A 106 3.32 0.97 -10.19
CA SER A 106 1.92 1.15 -10.58
C SER A 106 1.77 1.21 -12.10
N THR A 107 0.64 0.70 -12.63
CA THR A 107 0.23 0.96 -14.02
C THR A 107 0.26 2.46 -14.36
N VAL A 108 -0.04 3.31 -13.38
CA VAL A 108 -0.25 4.75 -13.57
C VAL A 108 0.93 5.57 -13.02
N SER A 109 2.13 5.06 -13.25
CA SER A 109 3.40 5.71 -12.95
C SER A 109 3.79 6.76 -13.98
N VAL A 110 4.60 7.74 -13.56
CA VAL A 110 5.28 8.68 -14.47
C VAL A 110 6.42 7.98 -15.21
N CYS A 111 7.23 7.21 -14.48
CA CYS A 111 8.30 6.42 -15.09
C CYS A 111 7.74 5.09 -15.62
N PRO A 112 7.98 4.75 -16.90
CA PRO A 112 7.55 3.46 -17.45
C PRO A 112 8.38 2.29 -16.89
N ILE A 113 7.90 1.07 -17.12
CA ILE A 113 8.59 -0.19 -16.76
C ILE A 113 10.05 -0.17 -17.21
N GLU A 114 10.29 0.23 -18.46
CA GLU A 114 11.60 0.21 -19.12
C GLU A 114 12.59 1.23 -18.54
N GLU A 115 12.11 2.23 -17.81
CA GLU A 115 12.98 3.16 -17.11
C GLU A 115 13.32 2.68 -15.71
N VAL A 116 12.37 2.04 -15.03
CA VAL A 116 12.55 1.63 -13.63
C VAL A 116 13.32 0.32 -13.53
N ALA A 117 12.92 -0.71 -14.29
CA ALA A 117 13.47 -2.06 -14.15
C ALA A 117 15.00 -2.13 -14.30
N PRO A 118 15.64 -1.45 -15.27
CA PRO A 118 17.09 -1.54 -15.44
C PRO A 118 17.91 -0.93 -14.30
N THR A 119 17.28 -0.15 -13.42
CA THR A 119 17.95 0.48 -12.27
C THR A 119 18.02 -0.43 -11.04
N LEU A 120 17.43 -1.62 -11.10
CA LEU A 120 17.29 -2.54 -9.98
C LEU A 120 18.14 -3.78 -10.19
N LYS A 121 18.69 -4.31 -9.10
CA LYS A 121 19.41 -5.58 -9.11
C LYS A 121 18.47 -6.76 -8.90
N ARG A 122 17.34 -6.53 -8.25
CA ARG A 122 16.28 -7.51 -8.01
C ARG A 122 15.05 -7.23 -8.86
N PRO A 123 14.24 -8.25 -9.18
CA PRO A 123 13.02 -8.04 -9.92
C PRO A 123 12.05 -7.15 -9.13
N MET A 124 11.37 -6.24 -9.81
CA MET A 124 10.27 -5.48 -9.22
C MET A 124 8.94 -6.21 -9.40
N TRP A 125 7.94 -5.80 -8.64
CA TRP A 125 6.56 -6.20 -8.86
C TRP A 125 5.88 -5.18 -9.77
N PHE A 126 4.85 -5.62 -10.50
CA PHE A 126 4.06 -4.74 -11.34
C PHE A 126 2.60 -4.80 -10.92
N GLN A 127 1.97 -3.65 -10.71
CA GLN A 127 0.56 -3.56 -10.40
C GLN A 127 -0.24 -3.25 -11.65
N LEU A 128 -1.26 -4.07 -11.92
CA LEU A 128 -2.19 -3.90 -13.03
C LEU A 128 -3.61 -3.59 -12.53
N TYR A 129 -4.28 -2.66 -13.19
CA TYR A 129 -5.71 -2.44 -13.02
C TYR A 129 -6.48 -3.28 -14.03
N VAL A 130 -7.69 -3.65 -13.66
CA VAL A 130 -8.60 -4.20 -14.64
C VAL A 130 -9.20 -3.07 -15.47
N LEU A 131 -8.99 -3.15 -16.77
CA LEU A 131 -9.41 -2.13 -17.71
C LEU A 131 -10.20 -2.79 -18.85
N ARG A 132 -11.13 -2.04 -19.45
CA ARG A 132 -11.88 -2.47 -20.63
C ARG A 132 -10.96 -2.73 -21.82
N ASP A 133 -9.89 -1.96 -21.95
CA ASP A 133 -8.87 -2.15 -22.98
C ASP A 133 -7.99 -3.38 -22.65
N ARG A 134 -8.44 -4.55 -23.12
CA ARG A 134 -7.70 -5.82 -23.04
C ARG A 134 -6.37 -5.76 -23.82
N GLY A 135 -6.28 -4.93 -24.86
CA GLY A 135 -5.05 -4.71 -25.61
C GLY A 135 -3.98 -4.02 -24.77
N PHE A 136 -4.37 -2.98 -24.02
CA PHE A 136 -3.48 -2.33 -23.07
C PHE A 136 -3.02 -3.29 -21.97
N MET A 137 -3.94 -4.06 -21.37
CA MET A 137 -3.58 -5.01 -20.31
C MET A 137 -2.59 -6.05 -20.82
N ARG A 138 -2.83 -6.63 -22.00
CA ARG A 138 -1.90 -7.56 -22.65
C ARG A 138 -0.54 -6.92 -22.87
N ASN A 139 -0.49 -5.72 -23.45
CA ASN A 139 0.77 -5.01 -23.70
C ASN A 139 1.55 -4.74 -22.39
N ALA A 140 0.86 -4.33 -21.33
CA ALA A 140 1.48 -4.08 -20.04
C ALA A 140 2.05 -5.37 -19.41
N LEU A 141 1.34 -6.50 -19.52
CA LEU A 141 1.82 -7.81 -19.05
C LEU A 141 3.03 -8.29 -19.83
N GLU A 142 3.00 -8.22 -21.16
CA GLU A 142 4.13 -8.60 -22.03
C GLU A 142 5.38 -7.76 -21.72
N ARG A 143 5.22 -6.44 -21.52
CA ARG A 143 6.33 -5.54 -21.16
C ARG A 143 6.86 -5.81 -19.76
N ALA A 144 5.97 -6.03 -18.77
CA ALA A 144 6.38 -6.37 -17.42
C ALA A 144 7.17 -7.68 -17.39
N LYS A 145 6.73 -8.70 -18.13
CA LYS A 145 7.43 -9.98 -18.30
C LYS A 145 8.78 -9.78 -18.98
N ALA A 146 8.84 -9.03 -20.08
CA ALA A 146 10.08 -8.74 -20.80
C ALA A 146 11.11 -7.98 -19.95
N ALA A 147 10.65 -7.13 -19.03
CA ALA A 147 11.49 -6.40 -18.09
C ALA A 147 11.91 -7.22 -16.86
N GLY A 148 11.48 -8.48 -16.75
CA GLY A 148 11.83 -9.36 -15.65
C GLY A 148 11.10 -9.05 -14.35
N CYS A 149 9.92 -8.43 -14.39
CA CYS A 149 9.07 -8.31 -13.20
C CYS A 149 8.73 -9.70 -12.66
N SER A 150 8.85 -9.92 -11.36
CA SER A 150 8.63 -11.25 -10.76
C SER A 150 7.19 -11.51 -10.36
N THR A 151 6.45 -10.48 -9.92
CA THR A 151 5.11 -10.64 -9.35
C THR A 151 4.13 -9.65 -9.97
N LEU A 152 2.94 -10.13 -10.30
CA LEU A 152 1.81 -9.30 -10.73
C LEU A 152 0.89 -9.03 -9.54
N VAL A 153 0.67 -7.76 -9.22
CA VAL A 153 -0.30 -7.32 -8.22
C VAL A 153 -1.54 -6.82 -8.93
N PHE A 154 -2.62 -7.58 -8.87
CA PHE A 154 -3.84 -7.29 -9.61
C PHE A 154 -4.87 -6.59 -8.72
N THR A 155 -5.17 -5.32 -9.00
CA THR A 155 -6.03 -4.48 -8.15
C THR A 155 -7.50 -4.63 -8.54
N VAL A 156 -8.34 -5.11 -7.61
CA VAL A 156 -9.77 -5.39 -7.85
C VAL A 156 -10.74 -4.45 -7.11
N ASP A 157 -10.26 -3.63 -6.16
CA ASP A 157 -11.07 -2.71 -5.35
C ASP A 157 -11.40 -1.35 -6.04
N MET A 158 -11.13 -1.25 -7.34
CA MET A 158 -11.33 -0.02 -8.12
C MET A 158 -12.06 -0.24 -9.46
N PRO A 159 -13.25 -0.87 -9.46
CA PRO A 159 -14.11 -0.95 -10.65
C PRO A 159 -14.71 0.42 -11.02
N THR A 160 -14.64 1.40 -10.12
CA THR A 160 -15.02 2.81 -10.32
C THR A 160 -14.15 3.68 -9.40
N PRO A 161 -13.79 4.91 -9.82
CA PRO A 161 -13.03 5.81 -8.95
C PRO A 161 -13.79 6.21 -7.68
N GLY A 162 -13.12 6.20 -6.53
CA GLY A 162 -13.70 6.70 -5.27
C GLY A 162 -14.00 8.20 -5.28
N ALA A 163 -15.01 8.62 -4.50
CA ALA A 163 -15.41 10.02 -4.36
C ALA A 163 -14.44 10.80 -3.45
N ARG A 164 -13.39 11.40 -4.02
CA ARG A 164 -12.31 12.08 -3.28
C ARG A 164 -12.49 13.60 -3.29
N TYR A 165 -13.17 14.15 -2.28
CA TYR A 165 -13.53 15.57 -2.23
C TYR A 165 -12.33 16.52 -2.17
N ARG A 166 -11.23 16.09 -1.54
CA ARG A 166 -10.00 16.90 -1.49
C ARG A 166 -9.40 17.16 -2.87
N ASP A 167 -9.61 16.27 -3.84
CA ASP A 167 -9.10 16.48 -5.21
C ASP A 167 -9.76 17.69 -5.86
N ALA A 168 -11.09 17.80 -5.76
CA ALA A 168 -11.83 18.96 -6.27
C ALA A 168 -11.51 20.24 -5.49
N HIS A 169 -11.44 20.15 -4.16
CA HIS A 169 -11.14 21.31 -3.31
C HIS A 169 -9.72 21.83 -3.50
N SER A 170 -8.75 20.97 -3.81
CA SER A 170 -7.35 21.38 -4.00
C SER A 170 -7.02 21.83 -5.43
N GLY A 171 -7.91 21.57 -6.39
CA GLY A 171 -7.66 21.84 -7.81
C GLY A 171 -6.89 20.74 -8.52
N MET A 172 -6.78 19.55 -7.93
CA MET A 172 -6.34 18.35 -8.64
C MET A 172 -7.35 17.99 -9.75
N SER A 173 -8.64 18.11 -9.44
CA SER A 173 -9.76 18.00 -10.37
C SER A 173 -10.75 19.17 -10.19
N GLY A 174 -11.82 19.21 -10.98
CA GLY A 174 -12.88 20.21 -10.87
C GLY A 174 -12.64 21.51 -11.66
N PRO A 175 -13.50 22.53 -11.47
CA PRO A 175 -13.45 23.76 -12.24
C PRO A 175 -12.12 24.52 -12.08
N ASN A 176 -11.60 25.05 -13.18
CA ASN A 176 -10.34 25.83 -13.21
C ASN A 176 -9.12 25.07 -12.68
N ALA A 177 -9.12 23.72 -12.68
CA ALA A 177 -8.05 22.89 -12.13
C ALA A 177 -6.68 23.28 -12.68
N ALA A 178 -6.53 23.40 -14.00
CA ALA A 178 -5.26 23.80 -14.63
C ALA A 178 -4.71 25.12 -14.04
N MET A 179 -5.52 26.19 -14.02
CA MET A 179 -5.12 27.49 -13.46
C MET A 179 -4.68 27.38 -11.99
N ARG A 180 -5.44 26.65 -11.18
CA ARG A 180 -5.14 26.44 -9.75
C ARG A 180 -3.83 25.67 -9.56
N ARG A 181 -3.57 24.64 -10.36
CA ARG A 181 -2.30 23.88 -10.33
C ARG A 181 -1.12 24.76 -10.74
N TYR A 182 -1.25 25.58 -11.78
CA TYR A 182 -0.21 26.52 -12.19
C TYR A 182 0.14 27.51 -11.08
N TRP A 183 -0.86 28.15 -10.46
CA TRP A 183 -0.62 29.10 -9.37
C TRP A 183 0.07 28.43 -8.18
N GLN A 184 -0.40 27.24 -7.79
CA GLN A 184 0.21 26.49 -6.70
C GLN A 184 1.65 26.06 -7.01
N ALA A 185 1.95 25.64 -8.24
CA ALA A 185 3.31 25.31 -8.66
C ALA A 185 4.24 26.52 -8.54
N VAL A 186 3.82 27.70 -9.02
CA VAL A 186 4.61 28.95 -8.91
C VAL A 186 4.91 29.30 -7.45
N MET A 187 3.94 29.11 -6.55
CA MET A 187 4.11 29.37 -5.11
C MET A 187 5.00 28.34 -4.39
N HIS A 188 5.47 27.29 -5.09
CA HIS A 188 6.36 26.26 -4.55
C HIS A 188 7.63 26.17 -5.41
N PRO A 189 8.51 27.20 -5.37
CA PRO A 189 9.60 27.35 -6.34
C PRO A 189 10.60 26.18 -6.34
N LYS A 190 10.88 25.59 -5.17
CA LYS A 190 11.75 24.42 -5.08
C LYS A 190 11.17 23.23 -5.85
N TRP A 191 9.87 22.95 -5.68
CA TRP A 191 9.19 21.88 -6.40
C TRP A 191 9.07 22.20 -7.89
N ALA A 192 8.71 23.44 -8.24
CA ALA A 192 8.59 23.87 -9.63
C ALA A 192 9.92 23.72 -10.38
N TRP A 193 11.04 24.02 -9.73
CA TRP A 193 12.37 23.84 -10.32
C TRP A 193 12.75 22.36 -10.46
N ASP A 194 12.75 21.60 -9.37
CA ASP A 194 13.25 20.21 -9.38
C ASP A 194 12.31 19.26 -10.14
N VAL A 195 11.01 19.29 -9.81
CA VAL A 195 10.02 18.42 -10.44
C VAL A 195 9.44 19.08 -11.69
N GLY A 196 8.92 20.31 -11.59
CA GLY A 196 8.16 20.96 -12.66
C GLY A 196 8.95 21.29 -13.93
N LEU A 197 10.25 21.60 -13.82
CA LEU A 197 11.12 21.88 -14.97
C LEU A 197 12.07 20.71 -15.24
N ASN A 198 12.80 20.27 -14.21
CA ASN A 198 13.84 19.24 -14.38
C ASN A 198 13.33 17.79 -14.27
N GLY A 199 12.06 17.58 -13.91
CA GLY A 199 11.48 16.25 -13.70
C GLY A 199 10.68 15.69 -14.87
N ARG A 200 10.68 16.37 -16.02
CA ARG A 200 10.00 15.93 -17.24
C ARG A 200 10.53 14.58 -17.76
N PRO A 201 9.73 13.85 -18.55
CA PRO A 201 8.34 14.12 -18.91
C PRO A 201 7.36 13.92 -17.74
N HIS A 202 6.25 14.67 -17.73
CA HIS A 202 5.17 14.61 -16.72
C HIS A 202 3.93 13.88 -17.23
N ASP A 203 4.15 12.90 -18.09
CA ASP A 203 3.12 12.02 -18.61
C ASP A 203 3.10 10.70 -17.83
N LEU A 204 2.14 9.84 -18.15
CA LEU A 204 2.06 8.50 -17.57
C LEU A 204 2.81 7.52 -18.45
N GLY A 205 4.09 7.30 -18.15
CA GLY A 205 5.02 6.58 -19.02
C GLY A 205 4.49 5.23 -19.54
N ASN A 206 3.83 4.43 -18.71
CA ASN A 206 3.29 3.14 -19.14
C ASN A 206 2.16 3.27 -20.18
N ILE A 207 1.28 4.27 -20.00
CA ILE A 207 0.15 4.55 -20.89
C ILE A 207 0.66 5.26 -22.16
N SER A 208 1.53 6.26 -22.02
CA SER A 208 2.16 6.95 -23.14
C SER A 208 2.90 5.98 -24.06
N ALA A 209 3.61 5.00 -23.48
CA ALA A 209 4.30 3.96 -24.26
C ALA A 209 3.33 3.09 -25.07
N TYR A 210 2.14 2.79 -24.55
CA TYR A 210 1.13 2.03 -25.29
C TYR A 210 0.44 2.88 -26.37
N LEU A 211 0.01 4.10 -26.04
CA LEU A 211 -0.70 4.97 -26.97
C LEU A 211 0.20 5.64 -28.02
N GLY A 212 1.53 5.56 -27.86
CA GLY A 212 2.51 6.20 -28.73
C GLY A 212 2.49 7.73 -28.67
N LYS A 213 1.85 8.32 -27.66
CA LYS A 213 1.75 9.78 -27.47
C LYS A 213 1.77 10.16 -25.98
N PRO A 214 2.30 11.34 -25.62
CA PRO A 214 2.28 11.81 -24.24
C PRO A 214 0.85 11.91 -23.71
N THR A 215 0.58 11.26 -22.58
CA THR A 215 -0.73 11.29 -21.91
C THR A 215 -0.60 12.06 -20.60
N GLY A 216 -1.15 13.27 -20.57
CA GLY A 216 -1.17 14.13 -19.39
C GLY A 216 -2.22 13.70 -18.35
N LEU A 217 -2.17 14.33 -17.18
CA LEU A 217 -3.03 14.00 -16.04
C LEU A 217 -4.53 14.11 -16.33
N GLU A 218 -4.97 15.12 -17.09
CA GLU A 218 -6.40 15.33 -17.41
C GLU A 218 -6.91 14.27 -18.40
N ASP A 219 -6.17 14.05 -19.50
CA ASP A 219 -6.50 13.04 -20.50
C ASP A 219 -6.57 11.63 -19.88
N TYR A 220 -5.71 11.38 -18.91
CA TYR A 220 -5.69 10.15 -18.13
C TYR A 220 -6.90 9.97 -17.23
N ILE A 221 -7.30 10.98 -16.46
CA ILE A 221 -8.48 10.85 -15.58
C ILE A 221 -9.71 10.54 -16.44
N GLY A 222 -9.82 11.17 -17.61
CA GLY A 222 -10.86 10.85 -18.60
C GLY A 222 -10.72 9.43 -19.15
N TRP A 223 -9.52 9.02 -19.56
CA TRP A 223 -9.26 7.68 -20.10
C TRP A 223 -9.56 6.58 -19.08
N LEU A 224 -9.09 6.69 -17.85
CA LEU A 224 -9.37 5.72 -16.79
C LEU A 224 -10.86 5.65 -16.45
N ALA A 225 -11.53 6.79 -16.29
CA ALA A 225 -12.96 6.78 -16.01
C ALA A 225 -13.76 6.04 -17.09
N ASN A 226 -13.32 6.12 -18.35
CA ASN A 226 -13.93 5.41 -19.47
C ASN A 226 -13.51 3.94 -19.57
N ASN A 227 -12.34 3.59 -19.02
CA ASN A 227 -11.75 2.26 -19.13
C ASN A 227 -11.91 1.39 -17.88
N PHE A 228 -12.38 1.90 -16.74
CA PHE A 228 -12.76 1.02 -15.65
C PHE A 228 -14.00 0.20 -16.04
N ASP A 229 -13.94 -1.09 -15.75
CA ASP A 229 -14.98 -2.03 -16.12
C ASP A 229 -15.73 -2.54 -14.88
N PRO A 230 -16.93 -2.05 -14.57
CA PRO A 230 -17.68 -2.55 -13.42
C PRO A 230 -18.25 -3.96 -13.61
N SER A 231 -18.12 -4.57 -14.81
CA SER A 231 -18.67 -5.90 -15.11
C SER A 231 -17.73 -7.07 -14.77
N ILE A 232 -16.51 -6.77 -14.32
CA ILE A 232 -15.47 -7.77 -14.05
C ILE A 232 -15.90 -8.73 -12.95
N SER A 233 -15.61 -10.00 -13.19
CA SER A 233 -15.78 -11.10 -12.26
C SER A 233 -14.48 -11.92 -12.15
N TRP A 234 -14.46 -12.87 -11.22
CA TRP A 234 -13.35 -13.83 -11.08
C TRP A 234 -13.01 -14.56 -12.38
N LYS A 235 -14.01 -14.83 -13.25
CA LYS A 235 -13.80 -15.49 -14.55
C LYS A 235 -12.94 -14.66 -15.50
N ASP A 236 -13.02 -13.34 -15.41
CA ASP A 236 -12.26 -12.41 -16.25
C ASP A 236 -10.76 -12.40 -15.92
N LEU A 237 -10.40 -12.92 -14.74
CA LEU A 237 -9.02 -13.05 -14.28
C LEU A 237 -8.34 -14.29 -14.88
N GLU A 238 -9.09 -15.31 -15.28
CA GLU A 238 -8.54 -16.55 -15.85
C GLU A 238 -7.72 -16.26 -17.11
N TRP A 239 -8.21 -15.35 -17.95
CA TRP A 239 -7.49 -14.87 -19.15
C TRP A 239 -6.10 -14.29 -18.82
N ILE A 240 -5.90 -13.67 -17.65
CA ILE A 240 -4.62 -13.04 -17.28
C ILE A 240 -3.54 -14.11 -17.13
N ARG A 241 -3.91 -15.31 -16.67
CA ARG A 241 -2.98 -16.44 -16.53
C ARG A 241 -2.42 -16.91 -17.87
N GLU A 242 -3.06 -16.59 -19.00
CA GLU A 242 -2.49 -16.88 -20.34
C GLU A 242 -1.26 -16.00 -20.67
N PHE A 243 -1.11 -14.85 -20.00
CA PHE A 243 -0.05 -13.88 -20.27
C PHE A 243 0.94 -13.71 -19.11
N TRP A 244 0.62 -14.30 -17.95
CA TRP A 244 1.43 -14.18 -16.74
C TRP A 244 1.64 -15.53 -16.06
N ASP A 245 2.90 -15.99 -16.11
CA ASP A 245 3.31 -17.29 -15.55
C ASP A 245 3.88 -17.17 -14.12
N GLY A 246 4.08 -15.94 -13.64
CA GLY A 246 4.65 -15.68 -12.31
C GLY A 246 3.60 -15.65 -11.19
N PRO A 247 4.03 -15.43 -9.95
CA PRO A 247 3.16 -15.13 -8.83
C PRO A 247 2.14 -14.03 -9.16
N MET A 248 0.87 -14.28 -8.85
CA MET A 248 -0.21 -13.31 -8.99
C MET A 248 -0.90 -13.07 -7.66
N VAL A 249 -0.95 -11.81 -7.27
CA VAL A 249 -1.46 -11.35 -5.98
C VAL A 249 -2.71 -10.52 -6.19
N ILE A 250 -3.84 -10.91 -5.60
CA ILE A 250 -5.09 -10.16 -5.72
C ILE A 250 -5.18 -9.09 -4.64
N LYS A 251 -5.16 -7.82 -5.03
CA LYS A 251 -5.16 -6.67 -4.13
C LYS A 251 -6.54 -6.02 -4.03
N GLY A 252 -6.99 -5.81 -2.79
CA GLY A 252 -8.28 -5.16 -2.52
C GLY A 252 -9.28 -6.03 -1.77
N ILE A 253 -8.80 -7.08 -1.09
CA ILE A 253 -9.63 -8.03 -0.36
C ILE A 253 -9.92 -7.48 1.04
N LEU A 254 -11.18 -7.51 1.46
CA LEU A 254 -11.61 -7.15 2.82
C LEU A 254 -12.53 -8.20 3.45
N ASP A 255 -12.92 -9.23 2.71
CA ASP A 255 -13.84 -10.26 3.16
C ASP A 255 -13.20 -11.67 3.09
N PRO A 256 -13.42 -12.55 4.08
CA PRO A 256 -12.95 -13.94 4.03
C PRO A 256 -13.51 -14.76 2.87
N GLU A 257 -14.70 -14.46 2.35
CA GLU A 257 -15.27 -15.17 1.19
C GLU A 257 -14.48 -14.87 -0.08
N ASP A 258 -14.19 -13.60 -0.33
CA ASP A 258 -13.35 -13.16 -1.46
C ASP A 258 -11.92 -13.72 -1.36
N ALA A 259 -11.39 -13.86 -0.14
CA ALA A 259 -10.09 -14.50 0.08
C ALA A 259 -10.13 -15.99 -0.33
N ARG A 260 -11.19 -16.71 0.00
CA ARG A 260 -11.38 -18.11 -0.45
C ARG A 260 -11.58 -18.19 -1.96
N ASP A 261 -12.23 -17.21 -2.58
CA ASP A 261 -12.30 -17.14 -4.03
C ASP A 261 -10.94 -16.94 -4.68
N ALA A 262 -10.06 -16.12 -4.11
CA ALA A 262 -8.69 -15.98 -4.58
C ALA A 262 -7.92 -17.31 -4.51
N VAL A 263 -8.11 -18.10 -3.45
CA VAL A 263 -7.54 -19.46 -3.34
C VAL A 263 -8.12 -20.37 -4.42
N ARG A 264 -9.44 -20.42 -4.59
CA ARG A 264 -10.12 -21.26 -5.60
C ARG A 264 -9.66 -20.94 -7.01
N PHE A 265 -9.44 -19.66 -7.29
CA PHE A 265 -8.94 -19.16 -8.57
C PHE A 265 -7.45 -19.49 -8.79
N GLY A 266 -6.72 -19.89 -7.75
CA GLY A 266 -5.30 -20.22 -7.83
C GLY A 266 -4.40 -18.98 -7.82
N ALA A 267 -4.77 -17.93 -7.09
CA ALA A 267 -3.86 -16.83 -6.79
C ALA A 267 -2.73 -17.32 -5.87
N ASP A 268 -1.54 -16.72 -6.01
CA ASP A 268 -0.37 -17.04 -5.17
C ASP A 268 -0.39 -16.25 -3.86
N GLY A 269 -1.12 -15.13 -3.85
CA GLY A 269 -1.34 -14.35 -2.66
C GLY A 269 -2.50 -13.35 -2.77
N ILE A 270 -2.77 -12.68 -1.66
CA ILE A 270 -3.74 -11.58 -1.58
C ILE A 270 -3.11 -10.37 -0.90
N VAL A 271 -3.68 -9.19 -1.14
CA VAL A 271 -3.44 -8.01 -0.31
C VAL A 271 -4.73 -7.60 0.39
N VAL A 272 -4.76 -7.73 1.71
CA VAL A 272 -5.82 -7.18 2.55
C VAL A 272 -5.72 -5.65 2.51
N SER A 273 -6.64 -5.01 1.80
CA SER A 273 -6.52 -3.62 1.39
C SER A 273 -7.88 -2.96 1.18
N ASN A 274 -7.99 -1.70 1.61
CA ASN A 274 -9.10 -0.81 1.25
C ASN A 274 -8.59 0.39 0.42
N HIS A 275 -7.52 0.15 -0.36
CA HIS A 275 -6.85 1.16 -1.16
C HIS A 275 -6.36 2.39 -0.35
N GLY A 276 -6.00 2.19 0.92
CA GLY A 276 -5.65 3.27 1.84
C GLY A 276 -6.82 4.21 2.15
N GLY A 277 -8.06 3.70 2.17
CA GLY A 277 -9.27 4.48 2.46
C GLY A 277 -9.65 5.45 1.35
N ARG A 278 -9.31 5.14 0.09
CA ARG A 278 -9.49 6.04 -1.08
C ARG A 278 -10.64 5.66 -2.00
N GLN A 279 -11.26 4.50 -1.78
CA GLN A 279 -12.28 3.93 -2.65
C GLN A 279 -13.67 4.01 -2.00
N LEU A 280 -14.04 3.03 -1.18
CA LEU A 280 -15.29 3.03 -0.42
C LEU A 280 -15.03 3.46 1.03
N ASP A 281 -15.71 4.51 1.49
CA ASP A 281 -15.63 4.96 2.89
C ASP A 281 -16.69 4.26 3.75
N GLY A 282 -16.35 3.98 5.01
CA GLY A 282 -17.20 3.23 5.94
C GLY A 282 -16.90 1.73 6.03
N VAL A 283 -16.05 1.20 5.15
CA VAL A 283 -15.56 -0.20 5.23
C VAL A 283 -14.62 -0.43 6.41
N LEU A 284 -14.31 -1.69 6.68
CA LEU A 284 -13.31 -2.10 7.68
C LEU A 284 -11.92 -1.54 7.35
N SER A 285 -11.15 -1.25 8.40
CA SER A 285 -9.70 -1.12 8.26
C SER A 285 -9.08 -2.47 7.90
N SER A 286 -7.93 -2.45 7.22
CA SER A 286 -7.20 -3.70 6.92
C SER A 286 -6.82 -4.45 8.21
N ALA A 287 -6.43 -3.73 9.27
CA ALA A 287 -6.12 -4.32 10.58
C ALA A 287 -7.30 -5.08 11.20
N ARG A 288 -8.54 -4.63 10.98
CA ARG A 288 -9.76 -5.32 11.48
C ARG A 288 -10.20 -6.46 10.58
N ALA A 289 -9.97 -6.38 9.27
CA ALA A 289 -10.33 -7.43 8.32
C ALA A 289 -9.34 -8.61 8.35
N LEU A 290 -8.06 -8.32 8.58
CA LEU A 290 -6.95 -9.26 8.43
C LEU A 290 -7.10 -10.57 9.24
N PRO A 291 -7.49 -10.58 10.53
CA PRO A 291 -7.56 -11.83 11.30
C PRO A 291 -8.53 -12.86 10.72
N ALA A 292 -9.75 -12.45 10.38
CA ALA A 292 -10.76 -13.35 9.82
C ALA A 292 -10.38 -13.89 8.44
N ILE A 293 -9.65 -13.09 7.66
CA ILE A 293 -9.08 -13.51 6.37
C ILE A 293 -7.94 -14.51 6.61
N ALA A 294 -7.04 -14.23 7.55
CA ALA A 294 -5.95 -15.13 7.90
C ALA A 294 -6.48 -16.49 8.39
N ASP A 295 -7.49 -16.51 9.25
CA ASP A 295 -8.15 -17.74 9.70
C ASP A 295 -8.76 -18.54 8.53
N ALA A 296 -9.15 -17.86 7.45
CA ALA A 296 -9.78 -18.50 6.30
C ALA A 296 -8.82 -19.10 5.28
N VAL A 297 -7.61 -18.54 5.10
CA VAL A 297 -6.71 -18.90 3.97
C VAL A 297 -5.21 -18.96 4.30
N LYS A 298 -4.80 -18.67 5.54
CA LYS A 298 -3.37 -18.70 5.90
C LYS A 298 -2.82 -20.11 5.77
N GLY A 299 -1.73 -20.26 5.03
CA GLY A 299 -1.10 -21.54 4.71
C GLY A 299 -1.46 -22.06 3.31
N ASP A 300 -2.56 -21.60 2.73
CA ASP A 300 -2.92 -21.93 1.33
C ASP A 300 -2.29 -20.95 0.33
N ILE A 301 -2.25 -19.66 0.70
CA ILE A 301 -1.69 -18.57 -0.11
C ILE A 301 -0.94 -17.56 0.77
N ALA A 302 -0.10 -16.72 0.15
CA ALA A 302 0.55 -15.64 0.87
C ALA A 302 -0.43 -14.50 1.21
N ILE A 303 -0.36 -13.98 2.43
CA ILE A 303 -1.21 -12.87 2.89
C ILE A 303 -0.37 -11.62 3.05
N LEU A 304 -0.53 -10.67 2.14
CA LEU A 304 0.02 -9.34 2.28
C LEU A 304 -1.04 -8.38 2.83
N ALA A 305 -0.62 -7.26 3.40
CA ALA A 305 -1.55 -6.24 3.84
C ALA A 305 -0.99 -4.81 3.67
N ASP A 306 -1.87 -3.86 3.36
CA ASP A 306 -1.52 -2.44 3.32
C ASP A 306 -2.47 -1.62 4.18
N SER A 307 -2.52 -0.30 3.96
CA SER A 307 -3.49 0.62 4.58
C SER A 307 -3.26 0.85 6.08
N GLY A 308 -2.71 2.03 6.43
CA GLY A 308 -2.60 2.47 7.84
C GLY A 308 -1.21 2.36 8.46
N ILE A 309 -0.35 1.46 7.97
CA ILE A 309 1.02 1.25 8.47
C ILE A 309 1.86 2.54 8.34
N ARG A 310 2.50 2.97 9.43
CA ARG A 310 3.36 4.18 9.44
C ARG A 310 4.77 3.95 9.95
N ASN A 311 4.99 2.94 10.79
CA ASN A 311 6.24 2.73 11.51
C ASN A 311 6.53 1.21 11.61
N GLY A 312 7.71 0.83 12.12
CA GLY A 312 8.09 -0.58 12.26
C GLY A 312 7.26 -1.36 13.28
N LEU A 313 6.71 -0.69 14.31
CA LEU A 313 5.79 -1.33 15.26
C LEU A 313 4.49 -1.77 14.57
N ASP A 314 3.97 -0.95 13.66
CA ASP A 314 2.79 -1.26 12.85
C ASP A 314 3.04 -2.45 11.92
N VAL A 315 4.25 -2.60 11.38
CA VAL A 315 4.64 -3.78 10.59
C VAL A 315 4.50 -5.04 11.45
N VAL A 316 5.09 -5.04 12.66
CA VAL A 316 5.02 -6.18 13.59
C VAL A 316 3.59 -6.50 14.00
N ARG A 317 2.74 -5.48 14.22
CA ARG A 317 1.30 -5.67 14.51
C ARG A 317 0.57 -6.35 13.37
N MET A 318 0.79 -5.91 12.13
CA MET A 318 0.13 -6.52 10.97
C MET A 318 0.57 -7.98 10.77
N ILE A 319 1.84 -8.30 11.02
CA ILE A 319 2.32 -9.69 10.96
C ILE A 319 1.68 -10.54 12.06
N ALA A 320 1.60 -10.01 13.28
CA ALA A 320 0.94 -10.68 14.40
C ALA A 320 -0.56 -10.90 14.16
N LEU A 321 -1.22 -10.01 13.40
CA LEU A 321 -2.61 -10.16 12.98
C LEU A 321 -2.82 -11.18 11.84
N GLY A 322 -1.75 -11.65 11.19
CA GLY A 322 -1.82 -12.72 10.20
C GLY A 322 -1.11 -12.48 8.88
N ALA A 323 -0.59 -11.27 8.61
CA ALA A 323 0.14 -11.00 7.37
C ALA A 323 1.53 -11.66 7.33
N ASP A 324 1.99 -12.03 6.15
CA ASP A 324 3.35 -12.52 5.88
C ASP A 324 4.29 -11.38 5.44
N THR A 325 3.72 -10.31 4.87
CA THR A 325 4.42 -9.08 4.47
C THR A 325 3.47 -7.90 4.42
N VAL A 326 4.00 -6.69 4.52
CA VAL A 326 3.19 -5.47 4.38
C VAL A 326 3.64 -4.57 3.24
N LEU A 327 2.72 -3.79 2.68
CA LEU A 327 3.05 -2.78 1.68
C LEU A 327 2.90 -1.36 2.25
N LEU A 328 3.96 -0.56 2.08
CA LEU A 328 3.96 0.85 2.46
C LEU A 328 3.46 1.69 1.29
N GLY A 329 2.41 2.49 1.51
CA GLY A 329 1.93 3.49 0.54
C GLY A 329 2.36 4.91 0.92
N ARG A 330 1.45 5.68 1.51
CA ARG A 330 1.67 7.09 1.87
C ARG A 330 2.97 7.35 2.66
N ALA A 331 3.37 6.43 3.55
CA ALA A 331 4.58 6.59 4.35
C ALA A 331 5.82 6.85 3.48
N TYR A 332 6.08 6.02 2.47
CA TYR A 332 7.23 6.23 1.59
C TYR A 332 7.04 7.40 0.63
N LEU A 333 5.81 7.73 0.25
CA LEU A 333 5.52 8.91 -0.57
C LEU A 333 5.84 10.21 0.14
N TYR A 334 5.51 10.32 1.43
CA TYR A 334 5.87 11.49 2.21
C TYR A 334 7.39 11.63 2.34
N ALA A 335 8.10 10.51 2.52
CA ALA A 335 9.55 10.48 2.58
C ALA A 335 10.19 10.85 1.23
N LEU A 336 9.67 10.30 0.14
CA LEU A 336 10.05 10.60 -1.23
C LEU A 336 9.85 12.09 -1.55
N ALA A 337 8.68 12.64 -1.24
CA ALA A 337 8.37 14.05 -1.45
C ALA A 337 9.30 15.00 -0.68
N THR A 338 9.77 14.56 0.48
CA THR A 338 10.60 15.39 1.36
C THR A 338 12.06 15.41 0.92
N ALA A 339 12.62 14.23 0.59
CA ALA A 339 14.07 14.08 0.38
C ALA A 339 14.45 13.01 -0.68
N GLY A 340 13.53 12.67 -1.60
CA GLY A 340 13.78 11.73 -2.68
C GLY A 340 14.19 10.35 -2.19
N LYS A 341 15.11 9.70 -2.92
CA LYS A 341 15.71 8.40 -2.58
C LYS A 341 16.24 8.35 -1.14
N ALA A 342 16.91 9.41 -0.69
CA ALA A 342 17.48 9.48 0.65
C ALA A 342 16.39 9.48 1.74
N GLY A 343 15.26 10.15 1.49
CA GLY A 343 14.11 10.10 2.38
C GLY A 343 13.52 8.70 2.49
N VAL A 344 13.30 8.03 1.36
CA VAL A 344 12.79 6.65 1.35
C VAL A 344 13.75 5.69 2.07
N ALA A 345 15.06 5.79 1.80
CA ALA A 345 16.06 4.98 2.47
C ALA A 345 16.05 5.19 4.00
N ASN A 346 15.97 6.45 4.45
CA ASN A 346 15.90 6.77 5.88
C ASN A 346 14.60 6.28 6.53
N LEU A 347 13.45 6.38 5.86
CA LEU A 347 12.21 5.78 6.35
C LEU A 347 12.36 4.27 6.56
N LEU A 348 12.97 3.56 5.61
CA LEU A 348 13.20 2.13 5.71
C LEU A 348 14.18 1.78 6.85
N ASP A 349 15.20 2.62 7.09
CA ASP A 349 16.07 2.51 8.29
C ASP A 349 15.30 2.68 9.61
N LEU A 350 14.34 3.61 9.66
CA LEU A 350 13.51 3.82 10.85
C LEU A 350 12.62 2.59 11.09
N ILE A 351 11.97 2.09 10.04
CA ILE A 351 11.13 0.89 10.12
C ILE A 351 11.94 -0.31 10.60
N GLU A 352 13.13 -0.56 10.03
CA GLU A 352 14.01 -1.65 10.45
C GLU A 352 14.34 -1.57 11.95
N LYS A 353 14.73 -0.38 12.43
CA LYS A 353 15.08 -0.16 13.84
C LYS A 353 13.88 -0.36 14.77
N GLU A 354 12.73 0.18 14.40
CA GLU A 354 11.49 0.07 15.19
C GLU A 354 10.98 -1.38 15.24
N MET A 355 11.10 -2.13 14.14
CA MET A 355 10.81 -3.57 14.11
C MET A 355 11.71 -4.34 15.07
N LYS A 356 13.03 -4.09 15.03
CA LYS A 356 14.00 -4.72 15.96
C LYS A 356 13.65 -4.44 17.41
N VAL A 357 13.25 -3.20 17.74
CA VAL A 357 12.79 -2.85 19.10
C VAL A 357 11.54 -3.65 19.47
N ALA A 358 10.51 -3.65 18.62
CA ALA A 358 9.27 -4.35 18.89
C ALA A 358 9.50 -5.86 19.09
N MET A 359 10.24 -6.50 18.18
CA MET A 359 10.57 -7.93 18.24
C MET A 359 11.44 -8.30 19.46
N THR A 360 12.39 -7.44 19.83
CA THR A 360 13.18 -7.62 21.06
C THR A 360 12.30 -7.61 22.30
N LEU A 361 11.35 -6.66 22.37
CA LEU A 361 10.47 -6.49 23.53
C LEU A 361 9.32 -7.50 23.57
N THR A 362 8.97 -8.13 22.45
CA THR A 362 8.00 -9.25 22.38
C THR A 362 8.67 -10.63 22.41
N GLY A 363 10.01 -10.68 22.36
CA GLY A 363 10.78 -11.91 22.43
C GLY A 363 10.59 -12.84 21.23
N ALA A 364 10.44 -12.27 20.03
CA ALA A 364 10.40 -12.97 18.75
C ALA A 364 11.71 -12.75 17.99
N LYS A 365 12.50 -13.80 17.76
CA LYS A 365 13.83 -13.66 17.12
C LYS A 365 13.78 -13.68 15.60
N SER A 366 12.70 -14.19 15.03
CA SER A 366 12.48 -14.30 13.59
C SER A 366 11.07 -13.83 13.25
N ILE A 367 10.83 -13.46 11.99
CA ILE A 367 9.49 -13.08 11.52
C ILE A 367 8.48 -14.22 11.72
N SER A 368 8.91 -15.47 11.51
CA SER A 368 8.09 -16.67 11.72
C SER A 368 7.65 -16.91 13.16
N GLU A 369 8.31 -16.29 14.15
CA GLU A 369 7.89 -16.39 15.57
C GLU A 369 6.78 -15.40 15.94
N ILE A 370 6.45 -14.45 15.05
CA ILE A 370 5.39 -13.47 15.28
C ILE A 370 4.05 -14.08 14.84
N SER A 371 3.08 -14.12 15.75
CA SER A 371 1.75 -14.70 15.50
C SER A 371 0.68 -14.06 16.38
N GLY A 372 -0.55 -14.57 16.34
CA GLY A 372 -1.62 -14.15 17.25
C GLY A 372 -1.24 -14.27 18.74
N ASP A 373 -0.33 -15.18 19.10
CA ASP A 373 0.20 -15.31 20.46
C ASP A 373 1.13 -14.16 20.87
N SER A 374 1.57 -13.35 19.91
CA SER A 374 2.29 -12.10 20.15
C SER A 374 1.35 -10.96 20.53
N LEU A 375 0.02 -11.14 20.46
CA LEU A 375 -0.97 -10.14 20.84
C LEU A 375 -1.40 -10.30 22.30
N VAL A 376 -1.84 -9.20 22.91
CA VAL A 376 -2.54 -9.26 24.20
C VAL A 376 -3.89 -9.93 23.97
N GLN A 377 -4.11 -11.06 24.63
CA GLN A 377 -5.44 -11.67 24.71
C GLN A 377 -6.30 -10.75 25.59
N GLU A 378 -7.38 -10.20 25.04
CA GLU A 378 -8.35 -9.49 25.88
C GLU A 378 -8.84 -10.48 26.94
N LEU A 379 -8.55 -10.19 28.21
CA LEU A 379 -9.17 -10.89 29.35
C LEU A 379 -10.67 -10.78 29.12
N GLY A 380 -11.31 -11.93 28.89
CA GLY A 380 -12.63 -12.00 28.29
C GLY A 380 -13.61 -10.96 28.82
N ARG A 381 -14.38 -10.36 27.92
CA ARG A 381 -15.67 -9.74 28.27
C ARG A 381 -16.65 -10.84 28.73
N SER A 382 -16.37 -11.48 29.86
CA SER A 382 -17.41 -11.98 30.74
C SER A 382 -17.78 -10.82 31.66
N LEU A 383 -18.86 -10.13 31.34
CA LEU A 383 -19.57 -9.30 32.32
C LEU A 383 -19.82 -10.13 33.58
N PRO A 384 -19.70 -9.57 34.80
CA PRO A 384 -20.17 -10.27 35.98
C PRO A 384 -21.66 -10.54 35.81
N ALA A 385 -22.08 -11.79 35.99
CA ALA A 385 -23.48 -12.14 36.16
C ALA A 385 -23.97 -11.54 37.50
N ALA A 386 -24.34 -10.27 37.48
CA ALA A 386 -25.01 -9.60 38.58
C ALA A 386 -26.29 -8.99 38.02
N LEU A 387 -27.37 -9.77 38.11
CA LEU A 387 -28.76 -9.38 38.40
C LEU A 387 -29.67 -10.58 38.07
N ALA A 388 -29.55 -11.65 38.84
CA ALA A 388 -30.69 -12.54 39.02
C ALA A 388 -31.71 -11.78 39.90
N PRO A 389 -33.00 -11.68 39.51
CA PRO A 389 -33.99 -11.05 40.36
C PRO A 389 -34.13 -11.87 41.65
N MET A 390 -34.08 -11.17 42.78
CA MET A 390 -34.40 -11.72 44.10
C MET A 390 -35.74 -12.45 44.02
N SER A 391 -35.73 -13.76 44.29
CA SER A 391 -36.94 -14.49 44.61
C SER A 391 -37.57 -13.80 45.81
N LYS A 392 -38.77 -13.25 45.62
CA LYS A 392 -39.62 -12.84 46.74
C LYS A 392 -39.83 -14.07 47.63
N GLY A 393 -39.48 -13.91 48.89
CA GLY A 393 -39.72 -14.90 49.92
C GLY A 393 -41.20 -15.18 50.11
N ASP A 394 -41.44 -16.36 50.68
CA ASP A 394 -42.70 -16.82 51.24
C ASP A 394 -43.33 -15.78 52.17
N ALA A 395 -44.62 -15.52 51.95
CA ALA A 395 -45.54 -15.06 53.00
C ALA A 395 -46.99 -15.40 52.60
N ALA A 396 -47.61 -16.23 53.46
CA ALA A 396 -49.02 -16.63 53.56
C ALA A 396 -49.53 -17.73 52.63
#